data_AF-A0A358D906-F1
#
_entry.id   AF-A0A358D906-F1
#
_cell.length_a   1.000
_cell.length_b   1.000
_cell.length_c   1.000
_cell.angle_alpha   90.00
_cell.angle_beta   90.00
_cell.angle_gamma   90.00
#
_symmetry.space_group_name_H-M   'P 1'
#
loop_
_entity.id
_entity.type
_entity.pdbx_description
1 polymer ?
#
loop_
_entity_poly.entity_id
_entity_poly.type
_entity_poly.pdbx_seq_one_letter_code
_entity_poly.pdbx_strand_id
1 'polypeptide(L)'
;IRLYGEKQAEHVQAFVDKNDERMGYTVGTGGEFFETDWMKAAHQNGIPTVMIVDRKGKIGWIGYGTDPSLGEHLDTILAGENEYESAHNERIERMKAEWAQQNGPNYFGHFTELAQKKSDEAAAFGQAITETVYKNNPAAYNSIAWTIVEEEGWSQEAVLFARDLAEKACELSDWESPMILDTLAWAQFRAGDAEAAVKTEQKAIDMLSDEEAAQYKADFEKAIATFKKG
;
A
#
# COMPACT_ATOMS: atom_id res chain seq x y z
N ILE A 1 -10.57 -0.86 41.63
CA ILE A 1 -10.59 0.15 40.54
C ILE A 1 -10.05 1.48 41.08
N ARG A 2 -9.19 2.19 40.34
CA ARG A 2 -8.76 3.58 40.65
C ARG A 2 -9.52 4.54 39.74
N LEU A 3 -10.19 5.52 40.31
CA LEU A 3 -11.18 6.35 39.61
C LEU A 3 -10.74 7.80 39.53
N TYR A 4 -10.74 8.35 38.32
CA TYR A 4 -10.70 9.79 38.03
C TYR A 4 -12.01 10.18 37.33
N GLY A 5 -12.70 11.21 37.84
CA GLY A 5 -13.99 11.70 37.34
C GLY A 5 -15.20 10.84 37.77
N GLU A 6 -16.13 11.40 38.55
CA GLU A 6 -17.24 10.65 39.18
C GLU A 6 -18.19 9.99 38.18
N LYS A 7 -18.51 10.63 37.04
CA LYS A 7 -19.46 10.07 36.05
C LYS A 7 -18.92 8.90 35.23
N GLN A 8 -17.61 8.87 34.97
CA GLN A 8 -16.99 7.78 34.20
C GLN A 8 -16.78 6.53 35.05
N ALA A 9 -16.64 6.72 36.36
CA ALA A 9 -16.46 5.65 37.33
C ALA A 9 -17.62 4.65 37.35
N GLU A 10 -18.87 5.12 37.41
CA GLU A 10 -20.04 4.25 37.45
C GLU A 10 -20.19 3.42 36.18
N HIS A 11 -19.92 4.03 35.01
CA HIS A 11 -19.99 3.33 33.73
C HIS A 11 -18.92 2.25 33.61
N VAL A 12 -17.69 2.55 34.02
CA VAL A 12 -16.59 1.58 34.00
C VAL A 12 -16.80 0.48 35.05
N GLN A 13 -17.34 0.81 36.23
CA GLN A 13 -17.69 -0.18 37.24
C GLN A 13 -18.73 -1.18 36.70
N ALA A 14 -19.81 -0.69 36.11
CA ALA A 14 -20.83 -1.55 35.51
C ALA A 14 -20.27 -2.42 34.36
N PHE A 15 -19.33 -1.89 33.58
CA PHE A 15 -18.63 -2.66 32.55
C PHE A 15 -17.77 -3.77 33.16
N VAL A 16 -17.00 -3.49 34.22
CA VAL A 16 -16.17 -4.47 34.91
C VAL A 16 -17.04 -5.54 35.56
N ASP A 17 -18.08 -5.17 36.31
CA ASP A 17 -18.98 -6.11 36.99
C ASP A 17 -19.61 -7.11 36.00
N LYS A 18 -19.91 -6.66 34.78
CA LYS A 18 -20.46 -7.51 33.71
C LYS A 18 -19.43 -8.45 33.08
N ASN A 19 -18.14 -8.12 33.15
CA ASN A 19 -17.07 -8.84 32.47
C ASN A 19 -16.00 -9.42 33.43
N ASP A 20 -16.24 -9.36 34.74
CA ASP A 20 -15.25 -9.60 35.80
C ASP A 20 -14.56 -10.97 35.65
N GLU A 21 -15.33 -12.03 35.37
CA GLU A 21 -14.81 -13.38 35.16
C GLU A 21 -13.82 -13.49 33.97
N ARG A 22 -13.89 -12.56 33.00
CA ARG A 22 -13.01 -12.51 31.82
C ARG A 22 -11.89 -11.47 31.97
N MET A 23 -11.98 -10.59 32.95
CA MET A 23 -11.05 -9.48 33.17
C MET A 23 -10.14 -9.78 34.35
N GLY A 24 -9.09 -10.59 34.11
CA GLY A 24 -8.11 -10.96 35.14
C GLY A 24 -7.12 -9.86 35.55
N TYR A 25 -7.45 -8.58 35.36
CA TYR A 25 -6.56 -7.45 35.61
C TYR A 25 -7.31 -6.26 36.23
N THR A 26 -6.57 -5.44 36.99
CA THR A 26 -7.14 -4.24 37.61
C THR A 26 -7.43 -3.17 36.57
N VAL A 27 -8.67 -2.69 36.54
CA VAL A 27 -9.08 -1.56 35.69
C VAL A 27 -8.98 -0.25 36.45
N GLY A 28 -8.47 0.78 35.78
CA GLY A 28 -8.47 2.17 36.25
C GLY A 28 -9.09 3.08 35.20
N THR A 29 -9.69 4.19 35.65
CA THR A 29 -10.16 5.26 34.77
C THR A 29 -9.21 6.44 34.80
N GLY A 30 -9.26 7.25 33.75
CA GLY A 30 -8.35 8.34 33.51
C GLY A 30 -9.03 9.53 32.87
N GLY A 31 -8.44 10.72 33.04
CA GLY A 31 -8.90 11.96 32.41
C GLY A 31 -8.10 12.29 31.15
N GLU A 32 -8.22 13.55 30.70
CA GLU A 32 -7.56 14.08 29.50
C GLU A 32 -6.03 13.88 29.48
N PHE A 33 -5.38 13.75 30.64
CA PHE A 33 -3.94 13.50 30.72
C PHE A 33 -3.50 12.18 30.06
N PHE A 34 -4.37 11.17 29.95
CA PHE A 34 -4.02 9.96 29.17
C PHE A 34 -3.96 10.27 27.67
N GLU A 35 -4.79 11.19 27.19
CA GLU A 35 -4.74 11.61 25.80
C GLU A 35 -3.45 12.40 25.52
N THR A 36 -3.08 13.34 26.37
CA THR A 36 -1.91 14.20 26.16
C THR A 36 -0.59 13.53 26.50
N ASP A 37 -0.48 12.98 27.71
CA ASP A 37 0.81 12.61 28.29
C ASP A 37 1.22 11.18 27.92
N TRP A 38 0.26 10.38 27.45
CA TRP A 38 0.50 9.00 27.02
C TRP A 38 0.28 8.85 25.52
N MET A 39 -0.94 9.08 25.03
CA MET A 39 -1.28 8.80 23.63
C MET A 39 -0.56 9.74 22.66
N LYS A 40 -0.73 11.07 22.81
CA LYS A 40 -0.06 12.06 21.96
C LYS A 40 1.46 12.02 22.13
N ALA A 41 1.96 11.90 23.36
CA ALA A 41 3.39 11.80 23.63
C ALA A 41 4.05 10.57 22.97
N ALA A 42 3.33 9.44 22.89
CA ALA A 42 3.78 8.24 22.20
C ALA A 42 3.45 8.24 20.69
N HIS A 43 2.94 9.35 20.15
CA HIS A 43 2.42 9.45 18.78
C HIS A 43 1.40 8.36 18.41
N GLN A 44 0.60 7.92 19.40
CA GLN A 44 -0.50 6.97 19.20
C GLN A 44 -1.81 7.70 18.94
N ASN A 45 -2.37 7.48 17.75
CA ASN A 45 -3.57 8.18 17.28
C ASN A 45 -4.81 7.28 17.21
N GLY A 46 -4.73 6.01 17.66
CA GLY A 46 -5.81 5.03 17.54
C GLY A 46 -6.11 4.27 18.82
N ILE A 47 -7.37 3.87 18.99
CA ILE A 47 -7.81 2.92 20.02
C ILE A 47 -8.29 1.62 19.36
N PRO A 48 -8.14 0.46 20.00
CA PRO A 48 -7.46 0.22 21.28
C PRO A 48 -5.92 0.33 21.16
N THR A 49 -5.24 0.77 22.21
CA THR A 49 -3.77 0.79 22.33
C THR A 49 -3.35 0.11 23.62
N VAL A 50 -2.28 -0.69 23.57
CA VAL A 50 -1.67 -1.37 24.71
C VAL A 50 -0.24 -0.87 24.88
N MET A 51 0.15 -0.59 26.13
CA MET A 51 1.52 -0.23 26.50
C MET A 51 2.00 -1.14 27.63
N ILE A 52 3.19 -1.72 27.50
CA ILE A 52 3.83 -2.47 28.59
C ILE A 52 4.79 -1.52 29.31
N VAL A 53 4.51 -1.26 30.59
CA VAL A 53 5.30 -0.38 31.44
C VAL A 53 6.00 -1.22 32.50
N ASP A 54 7.33 -1.11 32.60
CA ASP A 54 8.12 -1.85 33.58
C ASP A 54 7.95 -1.30 35.02
N ARG A 55 8.56 -1.98 35.99
CA ARG A 55 8.52 -1.55 37.41
C ARG A 55 9.21 -0.22 37.70
N LYS A 56 10.02 0.29 36.76
CA LYS A 56 10.73 1.59 36.85
C LYS A 56 9.96 2.70 36.10
N GLY A 57 8.79 2.39 35.54
CA GLY A 57 7.98 3.34 34.79
C GLY A 57 8.43 3.54 33.34
N LYS A 58 9.32 2.69 32.81
CA LYS A 58 9.73 2.74 31.41
C LYS A 58 8.77 1.96 30.53
N ILE A 59 8.36 2.57 29.43
CA ILE A 59 7.60 1.86 28.39
C ILE A 59 8.57 0.95 27.64
N GLY A 60 8.34 -0.36 27.72
CA GLY A 60 9.12 -1.37 26.99
C GLY A 60 8.51 -1.72 25.63
N TRP A 61 7.21 -1.53 25.45
CA TRP A 61 6.50 -1.84 24.21
C TRP A 61 5.18 -1.06 24.07
N ILE A 62 4.80 -0.73 22.83
CA ILE A 62 3.52 -0.09 22.48
C ILE A 62 2.97 -0.71 21.19
N GLY A 63 1.70 -1.14 21.20
CA GLY A 63 1.03 -1.73 20.04
C GLY A 63 -0.45 -2.04 20.29
N TYR A 64 -0.97 -3.05 19.59
CA TYR A 64 -2.36 -3.51 19.69
C TYR A 64 -2.48 -4.78 20.53
N GLY A 65 -3.59 -4.95 21.24
CA GLY A 65 -3.80 -6.14 22.09
C GLY A 65 -3.88 -7.47 21.33
N THR A 66 -4.09 -7.43 20.01
CA THR A 66 -4.11 -8.59 19.11
C THR A 66 -2.76 -8.87 18.46
N ASP A 67 -1.72 -8.07 18.74
CA ASP A 67 -0.38 -8.29 18.21
C ASP A 67 0.19 -9.60 18.78
N PRO A 68 0.57 -10.59 17.94
CA PRO A 68 1.08 -11.87 18.43
C PRO A 68 2.39 -11.74 19.22
N SER A 69 3.16 -10.66 19.03
CA SER A 69 4.43 -10.41 19.74
C SER A 69 4.23 -9.91 21.18
N LEU A 70 3.01 -9.54 21.58
CA LEU A 70 2.73 -8.98 22.90
C LEU A 70 3.22 -9.87 24.06
N GLY A 71 3.02 -11.19 23.94
CA GLY A 71 3.46 -12.16 24.94
C GLY A 71 4.98 -12.19 25.12
N GLU A 72 5.71 -12.24 24.00
CA GLU A 72 7.18 -12.28 23.99
C GLU A 72 7.79 -11.01 24.59
N HIS A 73 7.24 -9.84 24.24
CA HIS A 73 7.68 -8.58 24.82
C HIS A 73 7.40 -8.50 26.33
N LEU A 74 6.26 -9.03 26.79
CA LEU A 74 5.96 -9.11 28.21
C LEU A 74 6.98 -9.99 28.95
N ASP A 75 7.26 -11.18 28.42
CA ASP A 75 8.22 -12.12 29.02
C ASP A 75 9.63 -11.53 29.10
N THR A 76 10.08 -10.87 28.02
CA THR A 76 11.39 -10.19 27.94
C THR A 76 11.50 -9.07 28.99
N ILE A 77 10.45 -8.28 29.17
CA ILE A 77 10.41 -7.21 30.19
C ILE A 77 10.40 -7.80 31.60
N LEU A 78 9.67 -8.89 31.84
CA LEU A 78 9.63 -9.58 33.14
C LEU A 78 10.98 -10.20 33.50
N ALA A 79 11.72 -10.73 32.53
CA ALA A 79 13.07 -11.24 32.69
C ALA A 79 14.12 -10.12 32.91
N GLY A 80 13.78 -8.87 32.59
CA GLY A 80 14.71 -7.74 32.66
C GLY A 80 15.69 -7.69 31.49
N GLU A 81 15.39 -8.40 30.40
CA GLU A 81 16.21 -8.54 29.20
C GLU A 81 15.85 -7.50 28.12
N ASN A 82 14.90 -6.61 28.39
CA ASN A 82 14.42 -5.64 27.42
C ASN A 82 15.47 -4.57 27.07
N GLU A 83 15.81 -4.49 25.78
CA GLU A 83 16.71 -3.48 25.22
C GLU A 83 15.96 -2.19 24.85
N TYR A 84 15.69 -1.34 25.85
CA TYR A 84 14.85 -0.14 25.68
C TYR A 84 15.31 0.80 24.56
N GLU A 85 16.61 1.00 24.37
CA GLU A 85 17.13 1.89 23.33
C GLU A 85 16.89 1.31 21.94
N SER A 86 17.11 0.01 21.76
CA SER A 86 16.80 -0.69 20.50
C SER A 86 15.31 -0.63 20.19
N ALA A 87 14.46 -1.00 21.15
CA ALA A 87 13.00 -0.96 21.00
C ALA A 87 12.48 0.45 20.67
N HIS A 88 13.08 1.50 21.27
CA HIS A 88 12.76 2.88 20.93
C HIS A 88 13.13 3.22 19.47
N ASN A 89 14.36 2.90 19.06
CA ASN A 89 14.83 3.19 17.71
C ASN A 89 14.01 2.45 16.65
N GLU A 90 13.70 1.17 16.87
CA GLU A 90 12.84 0.40 15.98
C GLU A 90 11.44 1.01 15.85
N ARG A 91 10.86 1.49 16.97
CA ARG A 91 9.56 2.17 16.94
C ARG A 91 9.63 3.45 16.12
N ILE A 92 10.68 4.25 16.27
CA ILE A 92 10.89 5.47 15.49
C ILE A 92 11.01 5.14 13.99
N GLU A 93 11.77 4.11 13.62
CA GLU A 93 11.89 3.70 12.21
C GLU A 93 10.58 3.18 11.63
N ARG A 94 9.81 2.38 12.39
CA ARG A 94 8.46 1.96 11.99
C ARG A 94 7.54 3.16 11.77
N MET A 95 7.53 4.12 12.69
CA MET A 95 6.73 5.33 12.55
C MET A 95 7.14 6.18 11.33
N LYS A 96 8.43 6.29 11.02
CA LYS A 96 8.89 6.96 9.80
C LYS A 96 8.42 6.24 8.54
N ALA A 97 8.48 4.90 8.53
CA ALA A 97 8.01 4.10 7.41
C ALA A 97 6.49 4.22 7.21
N GLU A 98 5.70 4.10 8.28
CA GLU A 98 4.25 4.32 8.28
C GLU A 98 3.90 5.73 7.78
N TRP A 99 4.59 6.74 8.30
CA TRP A 99 4.38 8.12 7.88
C TRP A 99 4.75 8.35 6.41
N ALA A 100 5.87 7.79 5.94
CA ALA A 100 6.28 7.88 4.53
C ALA A 100 5.30 7.12 3.61
N GLN A 101 4.70 6.03 4.06
CA GLN A 101 3.66 5.33 3.30
C GLN A 101 2.39 6.19 3.18
N GLN A 102 1.99 6.87 4.26
CA GLN A 102 0.75 7.67 4.28
C GLN A 102 0.91 9.08 3.70
N ASN A 103 2.09 9.68 3.85
CA ASN A 103 2.36 11.10 3.57
C ASN A 103 3.56 11.31 2.65
N GLY A 104 4.17 10.22 2.16
CA GLY A 104 5.23 10.30 1.17
C GLY A 104 4.74 10.87 -0.16
N PRO A 105 5.66 11.17 -1.09
CA PRO A 105 5.28 11.74 -2.37
C PRO A 105 4.37 10.78 -3.13
N ASN A 106 3.19 11.26 -3.54
CA ASN A 106 2.32 10.50 -4.43
C ASN A 106 2.90 10.56 -5.86
N TYR A 107 3.96 9.80 -6.10
CA TYR A 107 4.69 9.81 -7.38
C TYR A 107 3.74 9.47 -8.54
N PHE A 108 2.93 8.43 -8.41
CA PHE A 108 1.97 8.09 -9.47
C PHE A 108 0.93 9.20 -9.69
N GLY A 109 0.41 9.81 -8.62
CA GLY A 109 -0.50 10.96 -8.74
C GLY A 109 0.13 12.18 -9.39
N HIS A 110 1.41 12.45 -9.14
CA HIS A 110 2.12 13.52 -9.83
C HIS A 110 2.36 13.18 -11.31
N PHE A 111 2.72 11.94 -11.61
CA PHE A 111 2.84 11.44 -12.99
C PHE A 111 1.53 11.62 -13.76
N THR A 112 0.38 11.23 -13.19
CA THR A 112 -0.92 11.39 -13.87
C THR A 112 -1.34 12.85 -14.02
N GLU A 113 -1.01 13.72 -13.06
CA GLU A 113 -1.23 15.16 -13.23
C GLU A 113 -0.40 15.74 -14.38
N LEU A 114 0.87 15.33 -14.49
CA LEU A 114 1.73 15.73 -15.61
C LEU A 114 1.18 15.17 -16.93
N ALA A 115 0.74 13.91 -16.97
CA ALA A 115 0.22 13.26 -18.17
C ALA A 115 -0.93 14.06 -18.81
N GLN A 116 -1.81 14.65 -17.99
CA GLN A 116 -2.94 15.45 -18.46
C GLN A 116 -2.57 16.82 -19.05
N LYS A 117 -1.40 17.36 -18.71
CA LYS A 117 -1.04 18.76 -19.01
C LYS A 117 0.23 18.89 -19.86
N LYS A 118 1.13 17.93 -19.74
CA LYS A 118 2.53 17.99 -20.14
C LYS A 118 3.12 16.59 -20.38
N SER A 119 2.67 15.93 -21.45
CA SER A 119 3.01 14.53 -21.76
C SER A 119 4.52 14.25 -21.80
N ASP A 120 5.36 15.14 -22.33
CA ASP A 120 6.82 14.92 -22.35
C ASP A 120 7.45 14.98 -20.95
N GLU A 121 7.02 15.91 -20.09
CA GLU A 121 7.48 15.96 -18.68
C GLU A 121 7.00 14.72 -17.92
N ALA A 122 5.77 14.25 -18.21
CA ALA A 122 5.22 13.04 -17.63
C ALA A 122 6.02 11.79 -18.03
N ALA A 123 6.40 11.65 -19.30
CA ALA A 123 7.19 10.52 -19.78
C ALA A 123 8.57 10.47 -19.10
N ALA A 124 9.27 11.60 -19.03
CA ALA A 124 10.57 11.70 -18.36
C ALA A 124 10.47 11.38 -16.86
N PHE A 125 9.42 11.88 -16.20
CA PHE A 125 9.18 11.59 -14.79
C PHE A 125 8.80 10.12 -14.57
N GLY A 126 7.94 9.56 -15.43
CA GLY A 126 7.58 8.14 -15.46
C GLY A 126 8.80 7.23 -15.56
N GLN A 127 9.73 7.55 -16.46
CA GLN A 127 11.01 6.83 -16.56
C GLN A 127 11.84 6.92 -15.27
N ALA A 128 11.97 8.11 -14.68
CA ALA A 128 12.75 8.28 -13.46
C ALA A 128 12.17 7.47 -12.29
N ILE A 129 10.84 7.46 -12.11
CA ILE A 129 10.20 6.74 -11.01
C ILE A 129 10.18 5.23 -11.23
N THR A 130 10.16 4.72 -12.47
CA THR A 130 10.28 3.27 -12.74
C THR A 130 11.71 2.77 -12.52
N GLU A 131 12.73 3.60 -12.74
CA GLU A 131 14.13 3.23 -12.48
C GLU A 131 14.52 3.32 -10.99
N THR A 132 13.71 4.01 -10.17
CA THR A 132 13.99 4.28 -8.76
C THR A 132 12.93 3.72 -7.81
N VAL A 133 11.80 4.41 -7.67
CA VAL A 133 10.74 4.13 -6.69
C VAL A 133 10.00 2.83 -6.99
N TYR A 134 9.69 2.59 -8.26
CA TYR A 134 8.89 1.46 -8.74
C TYR A 134 9.74 0.40 -9.45
N LYS A 135 11.03 0.36 -9.17
CA LYS A 135 11.95 -0.57 -9.82
C LYS A 135 11.48 -2.01 -9.69
N ASN A 136 11.37 -2.69 -10.83
CA ASN A 136 10.93 -4.08 -10.98
C ASN A 136 9.51 -4.34 -10.43
N ASN A 137 8.62 -3.34 -10.47
CA ASN A 137 7.23 -3.51 -10.10
C ASN A 137 6.34 -3.65 -11.35
N PRO A 138 5.89 -4.86 -11.72
CA PRO A 138 5.11 -5.06 -12.95
C PRO A 138 3.79 -4.28 -12.95
N ALA A 139 3.13 -4.13 -11.80
CA ALA A 139 1.88 -3.37 -11.72
C ALA A 139 2.11 -1.87 -11.99
N ALA A 140 3.14 -1.28 -11.39
CA ALA A 140 3.48 0.12 -11.63
C ALA A 140 3.93 0.37 -13.08
N TYR A 141 4.70 -0.55 -13.65
CA TYR A 141 5.13 -0.50 -15.04
C TYR A 141 3.92 -0.53 -15.99
N ASN A 142 2.98 -1.45 -15.73
CA ASN A 142 1.72 -1.52 -16.46
C ASN A 142 0.90 -0.22 -16.35
N SER A 143 0.70 0.31 -15.15
CA SER A 143 -0.09 1.54 -14.96
C SER A 143 0.50 2.76 -15.68
N ILE A 144 1.82 2.90 -15.67
CA ILE A 144 2.51 3.99 -16.38
C ILE A 144 2.40 3.78 -17.89
N ALA A 145 2.65 2.57 -18.39
CA ALA A 145 2.53 2.26 -19.81
C ALA A 145 1.09 2.48 -20.31
N TRP A 146 0.08 2.00 -19.58
CA TRP A 146 -1.33 2.19 -19.89
C TRP A 146 -1.69 3.67 -20.03
N THR A 147 -1.24 4.51 -19.09
CA THR A 147 -1.50 5.96 -19.12
C THR A 147 -0.96 6.62 -20.40
N ILE A 148 0.17 6.13 -20.92
CA ILE A 148 0.77 6.66 -22.15
C ILE A 148 0.03 6.19 -23.40
N VAL A 149 -0.49 4.95 -23.40
CA VAL A 149 -1.09 4.32 -24.59
C VAL A 149 -2.61 4.42 -24.64
N GLU A 150 -3.25 4.91 -23.58
CA GLU A 150 -4.70 5.15 -23.54
C GLU A 150 -5.07 6.44 -24.30
N GLU A 151 -4.34 7.54 -24.07
CA GLU A 151 -4.65 8.86 -24.66
C GLU A 151 -3.72 9.21 -25.82
N GLU A 152 -4.20 9.91 -26.85
CA GLU A 152 -3.36 10.44 -27.93
C GLU A 152 -2.53 11.67 -27.47
N GLY A 153 -1.55 12.09 -28.27
CA GLY A 153 -0.77 13.33 -28.01
C GLY A 153 0.58 13.12 -27.32
N TRP A 154 0.91 11.88 -26.96
CA TRP A 154 2.25 11.51 -26.51
C TRP A 154 3.26 11.48 -27.67
N SER A 155 4.51 11.84 -27.38
CA SER A 155 5.61 11.71 -28.33
C SER A 155 5.90 10.25 -28.68
N GLN A 156 6.50 10.02 -29.86
CA GLN A 156 6.83 8.67 -30.30
C GLN A 156 7.84 8.01 -29.34
N GLU A 157 8.75 8.80 -28.78
CA GLU A 157 9.71 8.36 -27.77
C GLU A 157 9.00 7.86 -26.50
N ALA A 158 7.97 8.57 -26.04
CA ALA A 158 7.18 8.14 -24.88
C ALA A 158 6.41 6.84 -25.16
N VAL A 159 5.84 6.69 -26.36
CA VAL A 159 5.17 5.47 -26.79
C VAL A 159 6.13 4.27 -26.85
N LEU A 160 7.34 4.47 -27.38
CA LEU A 160 8.37 3.43 -27.39
C LEU A 160 8.82 3.05 -25.97
N PHE A 161 8.96 4.03 -25.08
CA PHE A 161 9.21 3.77 -23.66
C PHE A 161 8.08 2.97 -23.02
N ALA A 162 6.81 3.31 -23.28
CA ALA A 162 5.66 2.56 -22.77
C ALA A 162 5.65 1.11 -23.25
N ARG A 163 6.03 0.85 -24.51
CA ARG A 163 6.18 -0.50 -25.05
C ARG A 163 7.24 -1.28 -24.28
N ASP A 164 8.43 -0.71 -24.14
CA ASP A 164 9.55 -1.37 -23.44
C ASP A 164 9.19 -1.65 -21.97
N LEU A 165 8.46 -0.72 -21.35
CA LEU A 165 7.99 -0.86 -19.97
C LEU A 165 6.92 -1.95 -19.82
N ALA A 166 5.94 -2.00 -20.72
CA ALA A 166 4.89 -3.03 -20.73
C ALA A 166 5.46 -4.42 -21.04
N GLU A 167 6.46 -4.52 -21.92
CA GLU A 167 7.16 -5.77 -22.20
C GLU A 167 7.92 -6.24 -20.95
N LYS A 168 8.61 -5.32 -20.26
CA LYS A 168 9.26 -5.64 -18.98
C LYS A 168 8.25 -6.05 -17.91
N ALA A 169 7.07 -5.44 -17.88
CA ALA A 169 5.99 -5.85 -16.98
C ALA A 169 5.52 -7.28 -17.27
N CYS A 170 5.34 -7.63 -18.56
CA CYS A 170 5.04 -8.99 -18.98
C CYS A 170 6.13 -9.97 -18.54
N GLU A 171 7.41 -9.65 -18.75
CA GLU A 171 8.51 -10.51 -18.29
C GLU A 171 8.50 -10.73 -16.77
N LEU A 172 8.28 -9.67 -15.99
CA LEU A 172 8.25 -9.73 -14.53
C LEU A 172 7.01 -10.44 -13.97
N SER A 173 5.95 -10.55 -14.76
CA SER A 173 4.74 -11.31 -14.42
C SER A 173 4.71 -12.68 -15.09
N ASP A 174 5.85 -13.19 -15.56
CA ASP A 174 5.98 -14.47 -16.29
C ASP A 174 5.04 -14.61 -17.50
N TRP A 175 4.62 -13.48 -18.07
CA TRP A 175 3.62 -13.37 -19.15
C TRP A 175 2.25 -13.96 -18.79
N GLU A 176 1.91 -14.00 -17.49
CA GLU A 176 0.70 -14.64 -16.97
C GLU A 176 -0.46 -13.66 -16.72
N SER A 177 -0.30 -12.36 -17.01
CA SER A 177 -1.36 -11.36 -16.80
C SER A 177 -2.01 -10.90 -18.12
N PRO A 178 -3.28 -11.26 -18.39
CA PRO A 178 -4.02 -10.78 -19.56
C PRO A 178 -4.09 -9.26 -19.64
N MET A 179 -4.20 -8.57 -18.50
CA MET A 179 -4.30 -7.10 -18.45
C MET A 179 -2.99 -6.41 -18.86
N ILE A 180 -1.84 -7.00 -18.48
CA ILE A 180 -0.54 -6.46 -18.88
C ILE A 180 -0.28 -6.75 -20.37
N LEU A 181 -0.75 -7.89 -20.87
CA LEU A 181 -0.69 -8.23 -22.30
C LEU A 181 -1.48 -7.24 -23.15
N ASP A 182 -2.70 -6.85 -22.75
CA ASP A 182 -3.48 -5.82 -23.47
C ASP A 182 -2.77 -4.47 -23.49
N THR A 183 -2.18 -4.06 -22.37
CA THR A 183 -1.37 -2.82 -22.32
C THR A 183 -0.17 -2.90 -23.28
N LEU A 184 0.53 -4.04 -23.32
CA LEU A 184 1.63 -4.26 -24.26
C LEU A 184 1.14 -4.22 -25.72
N ALA A 185 -0.02 -4.79 -26.03
CA ALA A 185 -0.57 -4.79 -27.38
C ALA A 185 -0.88 -3.37 -27.87
N TRP A 186 -1.52 -2.54 -27.03
CA TRP A 186 -1.73 -1.12 -27.35
C TRP A 186 -0.42 -0.35 -27.54
N ALA A 187 0.57 -0.62 -26.70
CA ALA A 187 1.89 -0.01 -26.83
C ALA A 187 2.61 -0.41 -28.12
N GLN A 188 2.55 -1.69 -28.49
CA GLN A 188 3.09 -2.22 -29.75
C GLN A 188 2.40 -1.58 -30.96
N PHE A 189 1.06 -1.51 -30.94
CA PHE A 189 0.29 -0.91 -32.02
C PHE A 189 0.65 0.56 -32.24
N ARG A 190 0.67 1.35 -31.16
CA ARG A 190 1.05 2.77 -31.23
C ARG A 190 2.53 2.98 -31.57
N ALA A 191 3.38 2.02 -31.25
CA ALA A 191 4.77 1.98 -31.70
C ALA A 191 4.91 1.63 -33.20
N GLY A 192 3.81 1.32 -33.90
CA GLY A 192 3.77 1.00 -35.32
C GLY A 192 3.85 -0.48 -35.66
N ASP A 193 3.76 -1.37 -34.65
CA ASP A 193 3.80 -2.83 -34.84
C ASP A 193 2.42 -3.47 -34.60
N ALA A 194 1.51 -3.22 -35.55
CA ALA A 194 0.16 -3.77 -35.52
C ALA A 194 0.13 -5.32 -35.56
N GLU A 195 1.12 -5.95 -36.20
CA GLU A 195 1.18 -7.41 -36.27
C GLU A 195 1.50 -8.03 -34.90
N ALA A 196 2.48 -7.47 -34.19
CA ALA A 196 2.78 -7.88 -32.82
C ALA A 196 1.60 -7.61 -31.89
N ALA A 197 0.97 -6.44 -31.99
CA ALA A 197 -0.18 -6.07 -31.17
C ALA A 197 -1.32 -7.09 -31.27
N VAL A 198 -1.71 -7.49 -32.48
CA VAL A 198 -2.76 -8.52 -32.68
C VAL A 198 -2.38 -9.86 -32.05
N LYS A 199 -1.10 -10.27 -32.14
CA LYS A 199 -0.64 -11.54 -31.54
C LYS A 199 -0.67 -11.47 -30.02
N THR A 200 -0.22 -10.37 -29.43
CA THR A 200 -0.20 -10.15 -27.99
C THR A 200 -1.62 -10.10 -27.42
N GLU A 201 -2.52 -9.36 -28.07
CA GLU A 201 -3.93 -9.25 -27.67
C GLU A 201 -4.66 -10.58 -27.75
N GLN A 202 -4.40 -11.37 -28.81
CA GLN A 202 -4.97 -12.72 -28.91
C GLN A 202 -4.49 -13.62 -27.78
N LYS A 203 -3.21 -13.54 -27.40
CA LYS A 203 -2.68 -14.25 -26.24
C LYS A 203 -3.40 -13.81 -24.94
N ALA A 204 -3.68 -12.52 -24.77
CA ALA A 204 -4.44 -12.03 -23.63
C ALA A 204 -5.83 -12.68 -23.57
N ILE A 205 -6.57 -12.69 -24.68
CA ILE A 205 -7.90 -13.33 -24.79
C ILE A 205 -7.85 -14.83 -24.44
N ASP A 206 -6.86 -15.54 -24.97
CA ASP A 206 -6.71 -17.00 -24.78
C ASP A 206 -6.42 -17.38 -23.31
N MET A 207 -5.97 -16.42 -22.50
CA MET A 207 -5.64 -16.60 -21.08
C MET A 207 -6.75 -16.19 -20.11
N LEU A 208 -7.81 -15.54 -20.59
CA LEU A 208 -8.92 -15.10 -19.73
C LEU A 208 -9.64 -16.31 -19.14
N SER A 209 -9.88 -16.29 -17.83
CA SER A 209 -10.86 -17.17 -17.19
C SER A 209 -12.29 -16.84 -17.65
N ASP A 210 -13.27 -17.71 -17.37
CA ASP A 210 -14.67 -17.47 -17.75
C ASP A 210 -15.24 -16.15 -17.18
N GLU A 211 -14.86 -15.80 -15.93
CA GLU A 211 -15.26 -14.55 -15.28
C GLU A 211 -14.62 -13.34 -15.96
N GLU A 212 -13.30 -13.39 -16.19
CA GLU A 212 -12.58 -12.32 -16.87
C GLU A 212 -13.03 -12.16 -18.33
N ALA A 213 -13.34 -13.25 -19.02
CA ALA A 213 -13.84 -13.23 -20.38
C ALA A 213 -15.21 -12.54 -20.48
N ALA A 214 -16.08 -12.71 -19.47
CA ALA A 214 -17.35 -11.99 -19.40
C ALA A 214 -17.16 -10.47 -19.27
N GLN A 215 -16.04 -10.04 -18.68
CA GLN A 215 -15.74 -8.62 -18.45
C GLN A 215 -14.92 -7.97 -19.58
N TYR A 216 -13.84 -8.61 -20.03
CA TYR A 216 -12.80 -7.96 -20.84
C TYR A 216 -12.75 -8.40 -22.31
N LYS A 217 -13.22 -9.62 -22.62
CA LYS A 217 -13.04 -10.22 -23.95
C LYS A 217 -13.59 -9.35 -25.08
N ALA A 218 -14.76 -8.75 -24.87
CA ALA A 218 -15.38 -7.89 -25.87
C ALA A 218 -14.54 -6.64 -26.18
N ASP A 219 -13.81 -6.10 -25.21
CA ASP A 219 -12.95 -4.94 -25.41
C ASP A 219 -11.63 -5.34 -26.06
N PHE A 220 -11.06 -6.49 -25.69
CA PHE A 220 -9.86 -7.05 -26.34
C PHE A 220 -10.12 -7.39 -27.82
N GLU A 221 -11.30 -7.93 -28.15
CA GLU A 221 -11.70 -8.18 -29.54
C GLU A 221 -11.86 -6.87 -30.34
N LYS A 222 -12.33 -5.79 -29.71
CA LYS A 222 -12.34 -4.45 -30.33
C LYS A 222 -10.93 -3.90 -30.52
N ALA A 223 -10.03 -4.12 -29.57
CA ALA A 223 -8.63 -3.73 -29.69
C ALA A 223 -7.98 -4.41 -30.92
N ILE A 224 -8.14 -5.73 -31.08
CA ILE A 224 -7.71 -6.47 -32.28
C ILE A 224 -8.30 -5.86 -33.57
N ALA A 225 -9.59 -5.52 -33.56
CA ALA A 225 -10.25 -4.94 -34.73
C ALA A 225 -9.71 -3.53 -35.07
N THR A 226 -9.27 -2.77 -34.06
CA THR A 226 -8.56 -1.50 -34.24
C THR A 226 -7.17 -1.74 -34.83
N PHE A 227 -6.38 -2.64 -34.24
CA PHE A 227 -5.00 -2.91 -34.67
C PHE A 227 -4.93 -3.37 -36.14
N LYS A 228 -5.92 -4.13 -36.60
CA LYS A 228 -5.99 -4.61 -37.99
C LYS A 228 -6.27 -3.52 -39.03
N LYS A 229 -6.69 -2.32 -38.63
CA LYS A 229 -6.99 -1.22 -39.56
C LYS A 229 -5.77 -0.38 -39.90
N GLY A 230 -4.63 -0.60 -39.23
CA GLY A 230 -3.45 0.28 -39.31
C GLY A 230 -3.71 1.56 -38.55
#